data_AF-A0A351TLQ1-F1
#
_entry.id   AF-A0A351TLQ1-F1
#
_cell.length_a   1.000
_cell.length_b   1.000
_cell.length_c   1.000
_cell.angle_alpha   90.00
_cell.angle_beta   90.00
_cell.angle_gamma   90.00
#
_symmetry.space_group_name_H-M   'P 1'
#
loop_
_entity.id
_entity.type
_entity.pdbx_description
1 polymer ?
#
loop_
_entity_poly.entity_id
_entity_poly.type
_entity_poly.pdbx_seq_one_letter_code
_entity_poly.pdbx_strand_id
1 'polypeptide(L)' 'QAAGRVIRTVEDVGIIALLDERFLQYSYRRLFPREWENFETVSVNTVAKRVERFWDEWL' A
#
# COMPACT_ATOMS: atom_id res chain seq x y z
N GLN A 1 -12.93 -1.18 0.15
CA GLN A 1 -13.76 -0.02 0.54
C GLN A 1 -12.97 1.05 1.30
N ALA A 2 -12.07 0.71 2.25
CA ALA A 2 -11.28 1.72 2.99
C ALA A 2 -10.21 2.45 2.13
N ALA A 3 -9.46 1.72 1.30
CA ALA A 3 -8.38 2.32 0.50
C ALA A 3 -8.85 3.33 -0.57
N GLY A 4 -10.02 3.10 -1.18
CA GLY A 4 -10.63 4.05 -2.11
C GLY A 4 -11.14 5.35 -1.47
N ARG A 5 -10.97 5.54 -0.15
CA ARG A 5 -11.28 6.80 0.54
C ARG A 5 -10.04 7.69 0.71
N VAL A 6 -8.84 7.15 0.50
CA VAL A 6 -7.55 7.83 0.70
C VAL A 6 -7.18 8.68 -0.51
N ILE A 7 -7.45 8.19 -1.72
CA ILE A 7 -7.15 8.86 -2.99
C ILE A 7 -8.49 9.17 -3.67
N ARG A 8 -8.84 10.45 -3.79
CA ARG A 8 -10.15 10.92 -4.27
C ARG A 8 -10.06 11.76 -5.53
N THR A 9 -8.90 12.38 -5.78
CA THR A 9 -8.59 13.15 -6.98
C THR A 9 -7.40 12.54 -7.73
N VAL A 10 -7.19 12.97 -8.98
CA VAL A 10 -6.03 12.54 -9.79
C VAL A 10 -4.70 13.10 -9.28
N GLU A 11 -4.76 14.11 -8.41
CA GLU A 11 -3.60 14.76 -7.81
C GLU A 11 -3.28 14.19 -6.42
N ASP A 12 -4.17 13.36 -5.86
CA ASP A 12 -3.99 12.78 -4.52
C ASP A 12 -2.96 11.64 -4.55
N VAL A 13 -2.13 11.63 -3.51
CA VAL A 13 -1.00 10.72 -3.37
C VAL A 13 -1.00 10.16 -1.97
N GLY A 14 -0.80 8.86 -1.83
CA GLY A 14 -0.73 8.26 -0.50
C GLY A 14 -0.32 6.81 -0.51
N ILE A 15 -0.15 6.29 0.71
CA ILE A 15 0.25 4.92 0.98
C ILE A 15 -0.93 4.18 1.60
N ILE A 16 -1.20 2.96 1.11
CA ILE A 16 -2.17 2.04 1.71
C ILE A 16 -1.38 0.95 2.43
N ALA A 17 -1.53 0.87 3.76
CA ALA A 17 -0.93 -0.18 4.57
C ALA A 17 -1.97 -1.26 4.91
N LEU A 18 -1.69 -2.51 4.55
CA LEU A 18 -2.50 -3.67 4.90
C LEU A 18 -1.86 -4.38 6.10
N LEU A 19 -2.46 -4.20 7.28
CA LEU A 19 -1.90 -4.64 8.56
C LEU A 19 -2.37 -6.03 8.97
N ASP A 20 -1.93 -7.06 8.25
CA ASP A 20 -2.08 -8.47 8.65
C ASP A 20 -1.33 -9.38 7.65
N GLU A 21 -0.67 -10.43 8.11
CA GLU A 21 -0.04 -11.42 7.23
C GLU A 21 -1.05 -12.16 6.33
N ARG A 22 -2.32 -12.23 6.74
CA ARG A 22 -3.40 -12.84 5.94
C ARG A 22 -3.55 -12.19 4.56
N PHE A 23 -3.21 -10.91 4.42
CA PHE A 23 -3.26 -10.22 3.12
C PHE A 23 -2.22 -10.72 2.11
N LEU A 24 -1.20 -11.46 2.57
CA LEU A 24 -0.22 -12.10 1.70
C LEU A 24 -0.69 -13.47 1.19
N GLN A 25 -1.73 -14.05 1.80
CA GLN A 25 -2.28 -15.33 1.37
C GLN A 25 -2.93 -15.20 0.00
N TYR A 26 -2.71 -16.21 -0.85
CA TYR A 26 -3.22 -16.23 -2.23
C TYR A 26 -4.74 -16.01 -2.33
N SER A 27 -5.50 -16.59 -1.39
CA SER A 27 -6.96 -16.43 -1.31
C SER A 27 -7.39 -14.97 -1.16
N TYR A 28 -6.68 -14.19 -0.33
CA TYR A 28 -6.94 -12.75 -0.15
C TYR A 28 -6.41 -11.94 -1.32
N ARG A 29 -5.20 -12.23 -1.81
CA ARG A 29 -4.59 -11.50 -2.94
C ARG A 29 -5.44 -11.53 -4.20
N ARG A 30 -6.14 -12.64 -4.47
CA ARG A 30 -7.07 -12.75 -5.61
C ARG A 30 -8.28 -11.82 -5.55
N LEU A 31 -8.59 -11.29 -4.36
CA LEU A 31 -9.69 -10.36 -4.15
C LEU A 31 -9.25 -8.89 -4.32
N PHE A 32 -7.93 -8.64 -4.44
CA PHE A 32 -7.43 -7.28 -4.61
C PHE A 32 -7.65 -6.78 -6.04
N PRO A 33 -7.78 -5.46 -6.24
CA PRO A 33 -7.71 -4.86 -7.56
C PRO A 33 -6.40 -5.24 -8.27
N ARG A 34 -6.44 -5.36 -9.61
CA ARG A 34 -5.25 -5.74 -10.40
C ARG A 34 -4.13 -4.70 -10.28
N GLU A 35 -4.50 -3.45 -10.08
CA GLU A 35 -3.60 -2.32 -9.91
C GLU A 35 -2.72 -2.46 -8.65
N TRP A 36 -3.10 -3.35 -7.71
CA TRP A 36 -2.35 -3.62 -6.48
C TRP A 36 -1.42 -4.82 -6.61
N GLU A 37 -1.24 -5.41 -7.79
CA GLU A 37 -0.33 -6.55 -8.00
C GLU A 37 1.11 -6.22 -7.59
N ASN A 38 1.53 -4.97 -7.80
CA ASN A 38 2.84 -4.46 -7.41
C ASN A 38 2.77 -3.85 -5.99
N PHE A 39 2.89 -4.69 -4.97
CA PHE A 39 3.01 -4.25 -3.58
C PHE A 39 4.35 -4.68 -2.99
N GLU A 40 4.72 -4.05 -1.87
CA GLU A 40 5.92 -4.38 -1.13
C GLU A 40 5.55 -4.86 0.28
N THR A 41 6.19 -5.93 0.74
CA THR A 41 6.07 -6.40 2.11
C THR A 41 7.07 -5.67 3.00
N VAL A 42 6.57 -4.97 4.00
CA VAL A 42 7.39 -4.26 4.99
C VAL A 42 7.20 -4.86 6.37
N SER A 43 8.19 -4.65 7.23
CA SER A 43 8.13 -4.97 8.65
C SER A 43 8.11 -3.67 9.46
N VAL A 44 7.86 -3.76 10.77
CA VAL A 44 7.96 -2.63 11.69
C VAL A 44 9.33 -1.92 11.61
N ASN A 45 10.39 -2.68 11.31
CA ASN A 45 11.75 -2.14 11.22
C ASN A 45 12.04 -1.45 9.87
N THR A 46 11.28 -1.77 8.81
CA THR A 46 11.55 -1.26 7.46
C THR A 46 10.52 -0.26 6.95
N VAL A 47 9.32 -0.26 7.54
CA VAL A 47 8.20 0.59 7.09
C VAL A 47 8.53 2.08 7.15
N ALA A 48 9.20 2.55 8.22
CA ALA A 48 9.53 3.96 8.38
C ALA A 48 10.38 4.48 7.21
N LYS A 49 11.50 3.81 6.94
CA LYS A 49 12.40 4.15 5.82
C LYS A 49 11.69 4.06 4.47
N ARG A 50 10.78 3.10 4.30
CA ARG A 50 10.06 2.95 3.04
C ARG A 50 9.05 4.07 2.79
N VAL A 51 8.38 4.52 3.85
CA VAL A 51 7.46 5.66 3.82
C VAL A 51 8.22 6.95 3.54
N GLU A 52 9.34 7.21 4.21
CA GLU A 52 10.19 8.38 3.95
C GLU A 52 10.60 8.45 2.48
N ARG A 53 11.15 7.35 1.95
CA ARG A 53 11.57 7.26 0.55
C ARG A 53 10.44 7.55 -0.44
N PHE A 54 9.22 7.09 -0.16
CA PHE A 54 8.07 7.35 -1.03
C PHE A 54 7.76 8.85 -1.12
N TRP A 55 7.84 9.57 0.01
CA TRP A 55 7.59 11.01 0.02
C TRP A 55 8.76 11.81 -0.57
N ASP A 56 10.00 11.36 -0.37
CA ASP A 56 11.19 11.97 -0.97
C ASP A 56 11.23 11.83 -2.50
N GLU A 57 10.74 10.71 -3.05
CA GLU A 57 10.68 10.50 -4.52
C GLU A 57 9.56 11.30 -5.18
N TRP A 58 8.59 11.80 -4.41
CA TRP A 58 7.47 12.58 -4.92
C TRP A 58 7.68 14.10 -4.80
N LEU A 59 8.38 14.57 -3.77
CA LEU A 59 8.73 15.98 -3.55
C LEU A 59 9.87 16.45 -4.47
#